data_AF-A0A1M5V3P2-F1
#
_entry.id   AF-A0A1M5V3P2-F1
#
_cell.length_a   1.000
_cell.length_b   1.000
_cell.length_c   1.000
_cell.angle_alpha   90.00
_cell.angle_beta   90.00
_cell.angle_gamma   90.00
#
_symmetry.space_group_name_H-M   'P 1'
#
loop_
_entity.id
_entity.type
_entity.pdbx_description
1 polymer ?
#
loop_
_entity_poly.entity_id
_entity_poly.type
_entity_poly.pdbx_seq_one_letter_code
_entity_poly.pdbx_strand_id
1 'polypeptide(L)'
;MTFNDATRALEGGLWQNTVSEGGQGLGSIGRYTTDLTNVQTGLQAEVAAGQFTGDTLTHVNAILADITTSLSAATASLDGGGTFGSVAAAETALHNSHLDILNIVNNDANLATLATQNGAAGFLAAPTAFAAGTTAANAPHATFADIGAIFNDLANISIGGINASNTAQATADTNAAITDLQSLMAANPTLFGGLTGIHADTIVRQLELEKTFINQAGVSQDAGRASNDNLLDIIDIVQGDNNLLNMANQNGVHGFTPFGDALNPTPKYIDNSDQTNFWANFIAQSNTLGQQAENLVGGHDAAAITALIGNIQTFEKTVTNFDAAQGGIFEARFDNELLGQTSTLGAEVSAIIKGLQTGNAALVTAAAEEMHANAADVGGNNTPATGGTYNADGATVADVLSTAVAAPAVAAATPVTPAPAPAAPAPAPAAPVVAAAPSAATPPVIDPHHSIAEMAQHFHHMWG
;
A
#
# COMPACT_ATOMS: atom_id res chain seq x y z
N MET A 1 2.71 -18.90 -10.69
CA MET A 1 1.61 -19.45 -9.89
C MET A 1 1.12 -18.32 -9.02
N THR A 2 -0.16 -18.00 -9.08
CA THR A 2 -0.75 -16.74 -8.56
C THR A 2 -1.18 -16.82 -7.09
N PHE A 3 -0.62 -17.75 -6.30
CA PHE A 3 -1.09 -17.93 -4.92
C PHE A 3 -0.56 -16.83 -3.98
N ASN A 4 0.61 -16.23 -4.23
CA ASN A 4 1.02 -14.99 -3.54
C ASN A 4 0.05 -13.84 -3.83
N ASP A 5 -0.33 -13.62 -5.09
CA ASP A 5 -1.31 -12.59 -5.50
C ASP A 5 -2.65 -12.78 -4.74
N ALA A 6 -3.06 -14.04 -4.51
CA ALA A 6 -4.19 -14.39 -3.66
C ALA A 6 -3.91 -14.23 -2.14
N THR A 7 -2.66 -14.33 -1.66
CA THR A 7 -2.31 -14.00 -0.26
C THR A 7 -2.41 -12.50 -0.02
N ARG A 8 -1.77 -11.68 -0.87
CA ARG A 8 -1.82 -10.21 -0.83
C ARG A 8 -3.24 -9.67 -0.87
N ALA A 9 -4.13 -10.31 -1.66
CA ALA A 9 -5.54 -9.96 -1.72
C ALA A 9 -6.38 -10.33 -0.47
N LEU A 10 -5.84 -11.11 0.48
CA LEU A 10 -6.53 -11.70 1.62
C LEU A 10 -6.08 -11.14 2.99
N GLU A 11 -4.95 -10.45 3.02
CA GLU A 11 -4.42 -9.67 4.15
C GLU A 11 -5.41 -8.57 4.58
N GLY A 12 -5.58 -8.35 5.90
CA GLY A 12 -6.61 -7.46 6.46
C GLY A 12 -8.06 -7.95 6.31
N GLY A 13 -8.35 -8.69 5.24
CA GLY A 13 -9.64 -9.31 4.91
C GLY A 13 -10.07 -9.03 3.46
N LEU A 14 -10.88 -9.92 2.89
CA LEU A 14 -11.51 -9.63 1.59
C LEU A 14 -12.46 -8.43 1.72
N TRP A 15 -12.53 -7.63 0.67
CA TRP A 15 -13.43 -6.47 0.60
C TRP A 15 -14.02 -6.29 -0.80
N GLN A 16 -15.11 -5.53 -0.89
CA GLN A 16 -15.72 -5.08 -2.14
C GLN A 16 -16.38 -3.71 -1.96
N ASN A 17 -16.40 -2.89 -3.02
CA ASN A 17 -17.09 -1.61 -3.04
C ASN A 17 -17.99 -1.50 -4.30
N THR A 18 -18.99 -0.63 -4.23
CA THR A 18 -19.92 -0.33 -5.35
C THR A 18 -19.35 0.66 -6.37
N VAL A 19 -18.26 1.35 -6.00
CA VAL A 19 -17.51 2.29 -6.85
C VAL A 19 -16.10 1.73 -7.07
N SER A 20 -15.54 1.95 -8.27
CA SER A 20 -14.19 1.48 -8.60
C SER A 20 -13.13 2.32 -7.88
N GLU A 21 -12.12 1.64 -7.32
CA GLU A 21 -10.87 2.17 -6.76
C GLU A 21 -9.98 2.73 -7.90
N GLY A 22 -10.47 3.75 -8.61
CA GLY A 22 -9.87 4.22 -9.85
C GLY A 22 -9.68 3.08 -10.85
N GLY A 23 -8.42 2.81 -11.24
CA GLY A 23 -8.03 1.72 -12.12
C GLY A 23 -7.89 0.33 -11.47
N GLN A 24 -8.02 0.22 -10.15
CA GLN A 24 -7.72 -1.01 -9.37
C GLN A 24 -8.91 -1.99 -9.25
N GLY A 25 -10.13 -1.52 -9.54
CA GLY A 25 -11.34 -2.35 -9.63
C GLY A 25 -12.31 -2.17 -8.45
N LEU A 26 -13.16 -3.18 -8.20
CA LEU A 26 -14.28 -3.13 -7.25
C LEU A 26 -14.02 -3.89 -5.93
N GLY A 27 -12.80 -4.31 -5.65
CA GLY A 27 -12.47 -5.12 -4.46
C GLY A 27 -11.41 -6.19 -4.68
N SER A 28 -10.83 -6.68 -3.58
CA SER A 28 -9.84 -7.76 -3.60
C SER A 28 -10.45 -9.12 -3.97
N ILE A 29 -11.73 -9.36 -3.65
CA ILE A 29 -12.42 -10.64 -3.92
C ILE A 29 -12.36 -11.07 -5.40
N GLY A 30 -12.43 -10.12 -6.34
CA GLY A 30 -12.34 -10.42 -7.77
C GLY A 30 -10.95 -10.88 -8.21
N ARG A 31 -9.90 -10.35 -7.56
CA ARG A 31 -8.50 -10.76 -7.75
C ARG A 31 -8.32 -12.16 -7.13
N TYR A 32 -8.58 -12.28 -5.83
CA TYR A 32 -8.53 -13.51 -5.04
C TYR A 32 -9.17 -14.73 -5.72
N THR A 33 -10.44 -14.60 -6.13
CA THR A 33 -11.19 -15.72 -6.74
C THR A 33 -10.69 -16.08 -8.14
N THR A 34 -10.18 -15.11 -8.91
CA THR A 34 -9.52 -15.37 -10.20
C THR A 34 -8.24 -16.16 -9.99
N ASP A 35 -7.40 -15.72 -9.06
CA ASP A 35 -6.08 -16.30 -8.81
C ASP A 35 -6.13 -17.69 -8.18
N LEU A 36 -7.07 -17.92 -7.26
CA LEU A 36 -7.35 -19.28 -6.77
C LEU A 36 -7.93 -20.19 -7.87
N THR A 37 -8.78 -19.68 -8.76
CA THR A 37 -9.30 -20.46 -9.90
C THR A 37 -8.18 -20.85 -10.87
N ASN A 38 -7.22 -19.96 -11.11
CA ASN A 38 -6.02 -20.23 -11.91
C ASN A 38 -5.16 -21.34 -11.28
N VAL A 39 -4.88 -21.27 -9.96
CA VAL A 39 -4.13 -22.30 -9.23
C VAL A 39 -4.88 -23.64 -9.23
N GLN A 40 -6.19 -23.64 -8.97
CA GLN A 40 -7.02 -24.85 -8.99
C GLN A 40 -6.98 -25.54 -10.36
N THR A 41 -7.14 -24.76 -11.44
CA THR A 41 -7.13 -25.27 -12.81
C THR A 41 -5.77 -25.87 -13.19
N GLY A 42 -4.67 -25.23 -12.78
CA GLY A 42 -3.31 -25.73 -12.97
C GLY A 42 -3.08 -27.07 -12.27
N LEU A 43 -3.36 -27.13 -10.97
CA LEU A 43 -3.20 -28.36 -10.17
C LEU A 43 -4.09 -29.50 -10.67
N GLN A 44 -5.33 -29.23 -11.10
CA GLN A 44 -6.21 -30.23 -11.71
C GLN A 44 -5.64 -30.79 -13.03
N ALA A 45 -5.03 -29.94 -13.86
CA ALA A 45 -4.36 -30.38 -15.08
C ALA A 45 -3.12 -31.23 -14.80
N GLU A 46 -2.32 -30.88 -13.78
CA GLU A 46 -1.13 -31.63 -13.37
C GLU A 46 -1.48 -32.99 -12.73
N VAL A 47 -2.55 -33.05 -11.93
CA VAL A 47 -3.14 -34.32 -11.44
C VAL A 47 -3.64 -35.18 -12.61
N ALA A 48 -4.37 -34.60 -13.56
CA ALA A 48 -4.86 -35.33 -14.75
C ALA A 48 -3.73 -35.81 -15.68
N ALA A 49 -2.61 -35.07 -15.72
CA ALA A 49 -1.37 -35.45 -16.40
C ALA A 49 -0.47 -36.41 -15.59
N GLY A 50 -0.90 -36.84 -14.40
CA GLY A 50 -0.19 -37.81 -13.57
C GLY A 50 1.15 -37.33 -13.02
N GLN A 51 1.33 -36.01 -12.82
CA GLN A 51 2.58 -35.44 -12.32
C GLN A 51 2.83 -35.76 -10.83
N PHE A 52 1.75 -35.93 -10.05
CA PHE A 52 1.81 -36.24 -8.63
C PHE A 52 1.51 -37.72 -8.35
N THR A 53 2.25 -38.31 -7.39
CA THR A 53 2.04 -39.69 -6.93
C THR A 53 2.27 -39.79 -5.41
N GLY A 54 1.83 -40.88 -4.79
CA GLY A 54 2.05 -41.14 -3.36
C GLY A 54 1.47 -40.05 -2.46
N ASP A 55 2.19 -39.72 -1.39
CA ASP A 55 1.76 -38.73 -0.39
C ASP A 55 1.58 -37.34 -0.99
N THR A 56 2.44 -36.93 -1.93
CA THR A 56 2.31 -35.67 -2.68
C THR A 56 1.00 -35.58 -3.49
N LEU A 57 0.48 -36.70 -4.01
CA LEU A 57 -0.85 -36.70 -4.63
C LEU A 57 -1.96 -36.52 -3.57
N THR A 58 -1.81 -37.09 -2.37
CA THR A 58 -2.74 -36.84 -1.25
C THR A 58 -2.73 -35.35 -0.86
N HIS A 59 -1.54 -34.77 -0.72
CA HIS A 59 -1.33 -33.35 -0.42
C HIS A 59 -1.94 -32.41 -1.46
N VAL A 60 -1.77 -32.67 -2.77
CA VAL A 60 -2.41 -31.86 -3.82
C VAL A 60 -3.94 -32.01 -3.81
N ASN A 61 -4.49 -33.18 -3.46
CA ASN A 61 -5.94 -33.33 -3.31
C ASN A 61 -6.49 -32.61 -2.07
N ALA A 62 -5.70 -32.44 -1.00
CA ALA A 62 -6.05 -31.56 0.12
C ALA A 62 -6.08 -30.09 -0.34
N ILE A 63 -4.99 -29.58 -0.93
CA ILE A 63 -4.92 -28.23 -1.51
C ILE A 63 -6.10 -27.93 -2.44
N LEU A 64 -6.51 -28.87 -3.29
CA LEU A 64 -7.67 -28.70 -4.17
C LEU A 64 -9.02 -28.61 -3.42
N ALA A 65 -9.16 -29.29 -2.28
CA ALA A 65 -10.31 -29.16 -1.39
C ALA A 65 -10.27 -27.83 -0.63
N ASP A 66 -9.11 -27.39 -0.14
CA ASP A 66 -8.93 -26.11 0.54
C ASP A 66 -9.19 -24.93 -0.39
N ILE A 67 -8.69 -24.94 -1.62
CA ILE A 67 -9.04 -23.93 -2.63
C ILE A 67 -10.56 -23.93 -2.90
N THR A 68 -11.22 -25.09 -2.88
CA THR A 68 -12.69 -25.16 -3.03
C THR A 68 -13.41 -24.54 -1.82
N THR A 69 -12.89 -24.75 -0.61
CA THR A 69 -13.38 -24.11 0.62
C THR A 69 -13.18 -22.59 0.55
N SER A 70 -11.97 -22.12 0.26
CA SER A 70 -11.64 -20.69 0.13
C SER A 70 -12.47 -19.99 -0.95
N LEU A 71 -12.69 -20.60 -2.12
CA LEU A 71 -13.56 -20.03 -3.15
C LEU A 71 -15.01 -19.90 -2.69
N SER A 72 -15.54 -20.87 -1.92
CA SER A 72 -16.88 -20.75 -1.31
C SER A 72 -16.92 -19.76 -0.15
N ALA A 73 -15.82 -19.63 0.60
CA ALA A 73 -15.71 -18.75 1.76
C ALA A 73 -15.53 -17.28 1.34
N ALA A 74 -14.88 -17.03 0.20
CA ALA A 74 -14.63 -15.69 -0.33
C ALA A 74 -15.93 -14.91 -0.60
N THR A 75 -16.89 -15.53 -1.28
CA THR A 75 -18.22 -14.93 -1.45
C THR A 75 -18.96 -14.83 -0.11
N ALA A 76 -18.80 -15.82 0.78
CA ALA A 76 -19.51 -15.86 2.04
C ALA A 76 -19.03 -14.84 3.08
N SER A 77 -17.77 -14.40 3.08
CA SER A 77 -17.31 -13.33 3.99
C SER A 77 -17.97 -11.99 3.67
N LEU A 78 -18.33 -11.74 2.41
CA LEU A 78 -19.01 -10.50 2.00
C LEU A 78 -20.54 -10.63 1.98
N ASP A 79 -21.08 -11.77 1.54
CA ASP A 79 -22.53 -12.04 1.47
C ASP A 79 -23.10 -12.59 2.80
N GLY A 80 -22.71 -12.00 3.93
CA GLY A 80 -23.35 -12.21 5.24
C GLY A 80 -23.15 -13.61 5.87
N GLY A 81 -22.18 -14.39 5.40
CA GLY A 81 -21.81 -15.70 5.94
C GLY A 81 -22.22 -16.91 5.11
N GLY A 82 -23.10 -16.75 4.10
CA GLY A 82 -23.48 -17.79 3.16
C GLY A 82 -23.71 -19.19 3.77
N THR A 83 -22.95 -20.18 3.30
CA THR A 83 -22.96 -21.58 3.77
C THR A 83 -22.28 -21.81 5.12
N PHE A 84 -21.45 -20.87 5.59
CA PHE A 84 -20.73 -20.92 6.86
C PHE A 84 -21.57 -20.35 8.03
N GLY A 85 -22.67 -19.65 7.72
CA GLY A 85 -23.66 -19.17 8.69
C GLY A 85 -23.31 -17.85 9.38
N SER A 86 -22.08 -17.36 9.26
CA SER A 86 -21.68 -16.00 9.62
C SER A 86 -20.43 -15.58 8.85
N VAL A 87 -20.22 -14.26 8.72
CA VAL A 87 -19.02 -13.68 8.10
C VAL A 87 -17.75 -14.18 8.79
N ALA A 88 -17.68 -14.05 10.12
CA ALA A 88 -16.58 -14.59 10.95
C ALA A 88 -16.27 -16.07 10.71
N ALA A 89 -17.27 -16.92 10.42
CA ALA A 89 -17.05 -18.34 10.12
C ALA A 89 -16.51 -18.57 8.70
N ALA A 90 -16.85 -17.72 7.74
CA ALA A 90 -16.28 -17.73 6.39
C ALA A 90 -14.84 -17.18 6.39
N GLU A 91 -14.57 -16.09 7.10
CA GLU A 91 -13.24 -15.51 7.31
C GLU A 91 -12.31 -16.49 8.03
N THR A 92 -12.81 -17.17 9.07
CA THR A 92 -12.09 -18.28 9.73
C THR A 92 -11.81 -19.44 8.76
N ALA A 93 -12.69 -19.72 7.81
CA ALA A 93 -12.46 -20.77 6.81
C ALA A 93 -11.42 -20.33 5.75
N LEU A 94 -11.44 -19.06 5.31
CA LEU A 94 -10.40 -18.47 4.46
C LEU A 94 -9.03 -18.59 5.12
N HIS A 95 -8.91 -18.09 6.36
CA HIS A 95 -7.68 -18.16 7.15
C HIS A 95 -7.10 -19.58 7.22
N ASN A 96 -7.90 -20.54 7.70
CA ASN A 96 -7.45 -21.92 7.90
C ASN A 96 -7.07 -22.61 6.58
N SER A 97 -7.92 -22.55 5.53
CA SER A 97 -7.61 -23.20 4.26
C SER A 97 -6.43 -22.54 3.54
N HIS A 98 -6.26 -21.22 3.63
CA HIS A 98 -5.11 -20.53 3.03
C HIS A 98 -3.79 -20.88 3.72
N LEU A 99 -3.78 -20.96 5.05
CA LEU A 99 -2.61 -21.40 5.81
C LEU A 99 -2.32 -22.91 5.67
N ASP A 100 -3.33 -23.78 5.53
CA ASP A 100 -3.06 -25.22 5.31
C ASP A 100 -2.43 -25.43 3.92
N ILE A 101 -2.88 -24.73 2.88
CA ILE A 101 -2.23 -24.76 1.56
C ILE A 101 -0.74 -24.35 1.65
N LEU A 102 -0.42 -23.25 2.34
CA LEU A 102 0.97 -22.82 2.53
C LEU A 102 1.78 -23.85 3.34
N ASN A 103 1.21 -24.42 4.39
CA ASN A 103 1.87 -25.45 5.19
C ASN A 103 2.14 -26.73 4.38
N ILE A 104 1.16 -27.21 3.62
CA ILE A 104 1.28 -28.41 2.78
C ILE A 104 2.37 -28.22 1.72
N VAL A 105 2.38 -27.09 1.01
CA VAL A 105 3.40 -26.81 -0.03
C VAL A 105 4.80 -26.68 0.58
N ASN A 106 4.95 -26.02 1.73
CA ASN A 106 6.27 -25.81 2.35
C ASN A 106 6.81 -27.05 3.09
N ASN A 107 5.97 -28.02 3.48
CA ASN A 107 6.39 -29.24 4.17
C ASN A 107 6.48 -30.49 3.26
N ASP A 108 5.80 -30.53 2.11
CA ASP A 108 6.07 -31.55 1.09
C ASP A 108 7.28 -31.16 0.24
N ALA A 109 8.37 -31.92 0.36
CA ALA A 109 9.63 -31.64 -0.33
C ALA A 109 9.52 -31.64 -1.88
N ASN A 110 8.55 -32.34 -2.47
CA ASN A 110 8.31 -32.29 -3.91
C ASN A 110 7.56 -31.01 -4.28
N LEU A 111 6.54 -30.61 -3.50
CA LEU A 111 5.80 -29.37 -3.74
C LEU A 111 6.67 -28.13 -3.53
N ALA A 112 7.48 -28.08 -2.46
CA ALA A 112 8.45 -27.01 -2.25
C ALA A 112 9.46 -26.88 -3.41
N THR A 113 9.90 -28.01 -3.98
CA THR A 113 10.79 -28.05 -5.16
C THR A 113 10.08 -27.55 -6.43
N LEU A 114 8.79 -27.85 -6.59
CA LEU A 114 8.00 -27.40 -7.75
C LEU A 114 7.60 -25.92 -7.64
N ALA A 115 7.21 -25.45 -6.45
CA ALA A 115 6.85 -24.06 -6.17
C ALA A 115 8.02 -23.09 -6.37
N THR A 116 9.26 -23.59 -6.26
CA THR A 116 10.52 -22.85 -6.51
C THR A 116 11.14 -23.13 -7.89
N GLN A 117 10.53 -23.99 -8.71
CA GLN A 117 11.12 -24.42 -9.98
C GLN A 117 11.21 -23.25 -10.98
N ASN A 118 12.31 -23.19 -11.73
CA ASN A 118 12.61 -22.16 -12.73
C ASN A 118 12.70 -20.73 -12.16
N GLY A 119 12.87 -20.56 -10.84
CA GLY A 119 12.88 -19.25 -10.19
C GLY A 119 11.49 -18.70 -9.88
N ALA A 120 10.45 -19.54 -9.87
CA ALA A 120 9.18 -19.21 -9.25
C ALA A 120 9.34 -19.03 -7.72
N ALA A 121 8.42 -18.28 -7.12
CA ALA A 121 8.30 -18.11 -5.68
C ALA A 121 6.81 -18.01 -5.28
N GLY A 122 5.97 -18.84 -5.89
CA GLY A 122 4.51 -18.61 -5.94
C GLY A 122 3.69 -19.11 -4.75
N PHE A 123 4.34 -19.53 -3.65
CA PHE A 123 3.73 -20.04 -2.41
C PHE A 123 4.61 -19.66 -1.20
N LEU A 124 4.99 -18.39 -1.09
CA LEU A 124 5.80 -17.91 0.04
C LEU A 124 5.04 -18.05 1.37
N ALA A 125 5.77 -18.34 2.44
CA ALA A 125 5.18 -18.46 3.76
C ALA A 125 4.67 -17.11 4.26
N ALA A 126 3.53 -17.13 4.95
CA ALA A 126 3.01 -15.98 5.67
C ALA A 126 3.87 -15.66 6.92
N PRO A 127 3.74 -14.46 7.51
CA PRO A 127 4.26 -14.16 8.85
C PRO A 127 3.85 -15.24 9.85
N THR A 128 4.75 -15.57 10.78
CA THR A 128 4.55 -16.72 11.68
C THR A 128 3.72 -16.35 12.90
N ALA A 129 2.54 -16.98 13.05
CA ALA A 129 1.72 -16.91 14.26
C ALA A 129 2.43 -17.48 15.50
N PHE A 130 2.00 -17.02 16.67
CA PHE A 130 2.46 -17.51 17.96
C PHE A 130 2.03 -18.97 18.21
N ALA A 131 2.94 -19.74 18.80
CA ALA A 131 2.68 -21.12 19.19
C ALA A 131 1.62 -21.18 20.31
N ALA A 132 0.65 -22.09 20.18
CA ALA A 132 -0.52 -22.19 21.04
C ALA A 132 -0.23 -22.08 22.56
N GLY A 133 -0.76 -21.03 23.19
CA GLY A 133 -0.51 -20.68 24.60
C GLY A 133 0.48 -19.54 24.81
N THR A 134 1.20 -19.14 23.76
CA THR A 134 1.89 -17.85 23.67
C THR A 134 0.90 -16.77 23.25
N THR A 135 1.09 -15.54 23.72
CA THR A 135 0.33 -14.33 23.39
C THR A 135 1.25 -13.12 23.58
N ALA A 136 0.87 -11.93 23.08
CA ALA A 136 1.59 -10.69 23.40
C ALA A 136 1.70 -10.36 24.90
N ALA A 137 1.02 -11.07 25.81
CA ALA A 137 1.19 -10.89 27.27
C ALA A 137 2.27 -11.80 27.90
N ASN A 138 2.85 -12.74 27.14
CA ASN A 138 3.90 -13.65 27.62
C ASN A 138 5.02 -13.94 26.60
N ALA A 139 5.00 -13.28 25.44
CA ALA A 139 6.08 -13.25 24.47
C ALA A 139 7.35 -12.53 25.02
N PRO A 140 8.48 -12.58 24.29
CA PRO A 140 9.58 -11.65 24.49
C PRO A 140 9.18 -10.21 24.10
N HIS A 141 9.84 -9.21 24.72
CA HIS A 141 9.59 -7.77 24.50
C HIS A 141 10.89 -6.93 24.48
N ALA A 142 12.06 -7.57 24.36
CA ALA A 142 13.34 -6.93 24.70
C ALA A 142 14.00 -6.17 23.55
N THR A 143 13.62 -6.48 22.31
CA THR A 143 14.26 -6.00 21.07
C THR A 143 13.21 -5.71 19.99
N PHE A 144 13.60 -4.98 18.94
CA PHE A 144 12.71 -4.71 17.80
C PHE A 144 12.29 -5.99 17.07
N ALA A 145 13.14 -7.01 17.03
CA ALA A 145 12.80 -8.33 16.50
C ALA A 145 11.71 -9.04 17.32
N ASP A 146 11.73 -8.90 18.66
CA ASP A 146 10.69 -9.45 19.54
C ASP A 146 9.34 -8.74 19.31
N ILE A 147 9.36 -7.41 19.23
CA ILE A 147 8.18 -6.57 18.90
C ILE A 147 7.64 -6.97 17.53
N GLY A 148 8.52 -7.14 16.54
CA GLY A 148 8.15 -7.60 15.21
C GLY A 148 7.62 -9.04 15.16
N ALA A 149 7.90 -9.88 16.16
CA ALA A 149 7.30 -11.20 16.30
C ALA A 149 5.87 -11.12 16.88
N ILE A 150 5.57 -10.13 17.73
CA ILE A 150 4.19 -9.78 18.11
C ILE A 150 3.43 -9.26 16.88
N PHE A 151 4.06 -8.41 16.06
CA PHE A 151 3.49 -7.96 14.81
C PHE A 151 3.25 -9.10 13.80
N ASN A 152 4.15 -10.08 13.71
CA ASN A 152 3.93 -11.26 12.86
C ASN A 152 2.67 -12.05 13.25
N ASP A 153 2.33 -12.11 14.54
CA ASP A 153 1.10 -12.78 15.01
C ASP A 153 -0.15 -12.01 14.56
N LEU A 154 -0.16 -10.69 14.79
CA LEU A 154 -1.20 -9.76 14.28
C LEU A 154 -1.39 -9.90 12.76
N ALA A 155 -0.29 -9.87 12.00
CA ALA A 155 -0.31 -10.01 10.55
C ALA A 155 -0.82 -11.39 10.11
N ASN A 156 -0.46 -12.47 10.81
CA ASN A 156 -0.98 -13.80 10.49
C ASN A 156 -2.48 -13.91 10.75
N ILE A 157 -2.96 -13.47 11.92
CA ILE A 157 -4.38 -13.58 12.28
C ILE A 157 -5.29 -12.62 11.50
N SER A 158 -4.73 -11.61 10.80
CA SER A 158 -5.49 -10.75 9.88
C SER A 158 -5.79 -11.41 8.53
N ILE A 159 -5.02 -12.45 8.14
CA ILE A 159 -5.28 -13.22 6.91
C ILE A 159 -6.69 -13.78 6.96
N GLY A 160 -7.54 -13.35 6.04
CA GLY A 160 -8.94 -13.77 5.94
C GLY A 160 -9.93 -12.82 6.61
N GLY A 161 -9.47 -11.88 7.45
CA GLY A 161 -10.28 -10.81 8.05
C GLY A 161 -10.22 -10.74 9.58
N ILE A 162 -10.12 -9.53 10.12
CA ILE A 162 -10.37 -9.27 11.55
C ILE A 162 -11.88 -9.39 11.84
N ASN A 163 -12.24 -10.12 12.88
CA ASN A 163 -13.62 -10.42 13.25
C ASN A 163 -13.77 -10.81 14.72
N ALA A 164 -14.98 -11.18 15.14
CA ALA A 164 -15.33 -11.49 16.53
C ALA A 164 -14.57 -12.68 17.16
N SER A 165 -13.80 -13.47 16.39
CA SER A 165 -12.98 -14.57 16.91
C SER A 165 -11.53 -14.17 17.23
N ASN A 166 -10.90 -13.29 16.42
CA ASN A 166 -9.50 -12.88 16.51
C ASN A 166 -9.30 -11.43 16.99
N THR A 167 -10.30 -10.55 16.91
CA THR A 167 -10.21 -9.10 17.26
C THR A 167 -9.63 -8.83 18.66
N ALA A 168 -9.90 -9.70 19.64
CA ALA A 168 -9.37 -9.57 21.00
C ALA A 168 -7.87 -9.91 21.13
N GLN A 169 -7.35 -10.78 20.25
CA GLN A 169 -5.93 -11.09 20.14
C GLN A 169 -5.23 -9.97 19.36
N ALA A 170 -5.73 -9.63 18.16
CA ALA A 170 -5.23 -8.51 17.36
C ALA A 170 -5.13 -7.21 18.18
N THR A 171 -6.18 -6.84 18.92
CA THR A 171 -6.17 -5.69 19.83
C THR A 171 -5.06 -5.77 20.89
N ALA A 172 -4.78 -6.96 21.44
CA ALA A 172 -3.71 -7.13 22.43
C ALA A 172 -2.33 -6.98 21.78
N ASP A 173 -2.11 -7.59 20.62
CA ASP A 173 -0.84 -7.61 19.90
C ASP A 173 -0.48 -6.21 19.39
N THR A 174 -1.42 -5.49 18.77
CA THR A 174 -1.22 -4.09 18.35
C THR A 174 -0.90 -3.17 19.53
N ASN A 175 -1.61 -3.30 20.66
CA ASN A 175 -1.35 -2.47 21.85
C ASN A 175 0.01 -2.78 22.51
N ALA A 176 0.45 -4.05 22.50
CA ALA A 176 1.79 -4.41 22.94
C ALA A 176 2.85 -3.80 22.01
N ALA A 177 2.73 -4.01 20.70
CA ALA A 177 3.67 -3.50 19.71
C ALA A 177 3.86 -1.97 19.80
N ILE A 178 2.78 -1.20 19.99
CA ILE A 178 2.83 0.24 20.25
C ILE A 178 3.61 0.55 21.54
N THR A 179 3.20 -0.08 22.65
CA THR A 179 3.75 0.22 23.98
C THR A 179 5.23 -0.11 24.07
N ASP A 180 5.63 -1.24 23.50
CA ASP A 180 7.00 -1.73 23.50
C ASP A 180 7.87 -0.95 22.53
N LEU A 181 7.38 -0.57 21.34
CA LEU A 181 8.16 0.24 20.39
C LEU A 181 8.40 1.65 20.93
N GLN A 182 7.38 2.31 21.47
CA GLN A 182 7.53 3.59 22.17
C GLN A 182 8.55 3.49 23.32
N SER A 183 8.50 2.39 24.10
CA SER A 183 9.43 2.15 25.21
C SER A 183 10.87 1.90 24.72
N LEU A 184 11.03 1.12 23.65
CA LEU A 184 12.33 0.79 23.05
C LEU A 184 13.00 2.02 22.44
N MET A 185 12.23 2.86 21.74
CA MET A 185 12.67 4.16 21.21
C MET A 185 13.11 5.11 22.32
N ALA A 186 12.30 5.24 23.38
CA ALA A 186 12.61 6.09 24.52
C ALA A 186 13.84 5.62 25.32
N ALA A 187 14.05 4.30 25.42
CA ALA A 187 15.20 3.72 26.09
C ALA A 187 16.50 3.77 25.25
N ASN A 188 16.39 3.73 23.92
CA ASN A 188 17.53 3.63 23.00
C ASN A 188 17.53 4.74 21.92
N PRO A 189 17.49 6.04 22.27
CA PRO A 189 17.35 7.13 21.31
C PRO A 189 18.52 7.29 20.32
N THR A 190 19.61 6.54 20.50
CA THR A 190 20.73 6.46 19.53
C THR A 190 20.56 5.40 18.45
N LEU A 191 19.64 4.44 18.63
CA LEU A 191 19.25 3.48 17.58
C LEU A 191 18.19 4.09 16.65
N PHE A 192 17.29 4.90 17.23
CA PHE A 192 16.19 5.58 16.55
C PHE A 192 16.53 7.06 16.30
N GLY A 193 17.70 7.30 15.70
CA GLY A 193 18.19 8.62 15.33
C GLY A 193 18.03 8.92 13.84
N GLY A 194 17.73 10.18 13.50
CA GLY A 194 17.50 10.58 12.11
C GLY A 194 16.28 9.88 11.50
N LEU A 195 16.39 9.48 10.24
CA LEU A 195 15.32 8.88 9.44
C LEU A 195 14.71 7.62 10.09
N THR A 196 15.55 6.70 10.59
CA THR A 196 15.10 5.51 11.36
C THR A 196 14.27 5.85 12.60
N GLY A 197 14.46 7.04 13.17
CA GLY A 197 13.63 7.55 14.27
C GLY A 197 12.29 8.16 13.82
N ILE A 198 12.15 8.52 12.55
CA ILE A 198 10.90 8.95 11.92
C ILE A 198 10.10 7.70 11.53
N HIS A 199 10.72 6.77 10.80
CA HIS A 199 10.12 5.49 10.41
C HIS A 199 9.51 4.72 11.60
N ALA A 200 10.23 4.62 12.73
CA ALA A 200 9.71 3.97 13.92
C ALA A 200 8.55 4.75 14.59
N ASP A 201 8.49 6.08 14.42
CA ASP A 201 7.36 6.92 14.87
C ASP A 201 6.16 6.76 13.93
N THR A 202 6.38 6.61 12.62
CA THR A 202 5.35 6.22 11.62
C THR A 202 4.74 4.87 11.96
N ILE A 203 5.54 3.83 12.21
CA ILE A 203 5.03 2.49 12.60
C ILE A 203 4.17 2.58 13.87
N VAL A 204 4.58 3.37 14.88
CA VAL A 204 3.76 3.59 16.09
C VAL A 204 2.42 4.24 15.76
N ARG A 205 2.37 5.19 14.80
CA ARG A 205 1.14 5.88 14.37
C ARG A 205 0.23 4.97 13.54
N GLN A 206 0.79 4.21 12.61
CA GLN A 206 0.06 3.22 11.81
C GLN A 206 -0.50 2.08 12.68
N LEU A 207 0.19 1.67 13.75
CA LEU A 207 -0.38 0.73 14.74
C LEU A 207 -1.53 1.37 15.55
N GLU A 208 -1.47 2.66 15.89
CA GLU A 208 -2.60 3.38 16.50
C GLU A 208 -3.79 3.53 15.53
N LEU A 209 -3.52 3.63 14.23
CA LEU A 209 -4.53 3.60 13.18
C LEU A 209 -5.12 2.19 12.98
N GLU A 210 -4.31 1.13 13.07
CA GLU A 210 -4.76 -0.27 12.99
C GLU A 210 -5.80 -0.58 14.09
N LYS A 211 -5.61 -0.04 15.29
CA LYS A 211 -6.63 -0.11 16.36
C LYS A 211 -7.96 0.50 15.94
N THR A 212 -7.99 1.48 15.04
CA THR A 212 -9.23 2.02 14.47
C THR A 212 -9.85 1.02 13.50
N PHE A 213 -9.08 0.44 12.58
CA PHE A 213 -9.58 -0.56 11.62
C PHE A 213 -10.06 -1.86 12.28
N ILE A 214 -9.33 -2.37 13.28
CA ILE A 214 -9.75 -3.49 14.14
C ILE A 214 -11.10 -3.22 14.83
N ASN A 215 -11.38 -1.98 15.23
CA ASN A 215 -12.67 -1.58 15.83
C ASN A 215 -13.77 -1.31 14.79
N GLN A 216 -13.42 -1.05 13.53
CA GLN A 216 -14.36 -0.95 12.40
C GLN A 216 -14.68 -2.30 11.74
N ALA A 217 -13.93 -3.36 12.07
CA ALA A 217 -14.07 -4.67 11.48
C ALA A 217 -15.51 -5.24 11.62
N GLY A 218 -16.10 -5.66 10.49
CA GLY A 218 -17.51 -6.08 10.43
C GLY A 218 -18.55 -4.94 10.57
N VAL A 219 -18.11 -3.68 10.60
CA VAL A 219 -18.96 -2.47 10.69
C VAL A 219 -18.78 -1.58 9.45
N SER A 220 -17.54 -1.33 9.04
CA SER A 220 -17.20 -0.68 7.77
C SER A 220 -16.93 -1.72 6.68
N GLN A 221 -17.27 -1.40 5.43
CA GLN A 221 -16.97 -2.25 4.26
C GLN A 221 -15.51 -2.09 3.79
N ASP A 222 -14.90 -0.94 4.08
CA ASP A 222 -13.55 -0.59 3.65
C ASP A 222 -12.49 -0.89 4.74
N ALA A 223 -12.88 -1.36 5.94
CA ALA A 223 -11.93 -1.63 7.04
C ALA A 223 -10.91 -2.75 6.74
N GLY A 224 -11.31 -3.78 5.98
CA GLY A 224 -10.38 -4.83 5.52
C GLY A 224 -9.34 -4.28 4.54
N ARG A 225 -9.76 -3.36 3.66
CA ARG A 225 -8.88 -2.62 2.72
C ARG A 225 -7.91 -1.68 3.44
N ALA A 226 -8.35 -1.03 4.50
CA ALA A 226 -7.49 -0.12 5.27
C ALA A 226 -6.48 -0.89 6.14
N SER A 227 -6.90 -1.99 6.78
CA SER A 227 -6.01 -2.91 7.50
C SER A 227 -5.01 -3.61 6.56
N ASN A 228 -5.39 -3.89 5.31
CA ASN A 228 -4.49 -4.49 4.31
C ASN A 228 -3.26 -3.60 4.05
N ASP A 229 -3.45 -2.35 3.62
CA ASP A 229 -2.34 -1.44 3.30
C ASP A 229 -1.58 -1.06 4.59
N ASN A 230 -2.28 -0.72 5.67
CA ASN A 230 -1.65 -0.28 6.91
C ASN A 230 -0.78 -1.37 7.58
N LEU A 231 -1.07 -2.66 7.39
CA LEU A 231 -0.18 -3.75 7.79
C LEU A 231 0.99 -3.97 6.81
N LEU A 232 0.81 -3.68 5.53
CA LEU A 232 1.87 -3.77 4.51
C LEU A 232 2.86 -2.61 4.61
N ASP A 233 2.41 -1.39 4.87
CA ASP A 233 3.26 -0.24 5.14
C ASP A 233 4.22 -0.49 6.31
N ILE A 234 3.71 -1.01 7.43
CA ILE A 234 4.54 -1.33 8.61
C ILE A 234 5.64 -2.34 8.24
N ILE A 235 5.36 -3.28 7.33
CA ILE A 235 6.35 -4.23 6.80
C ILE A 235 7.35 -3.50 5.90
N ASP A 236 6.88 -2.70 4.94
CA ASP A 236 7.70 -2.09 3.90
C ASP A 236 8.58 -0.94 4.43
N ILE A 237 8.11 -0.18 5.43
CA ILE A 237 8.94 0.76 6.21
C ILE A 237 10.09 0.01 6.89
N VAL A 238 9.85 -1.20 7.41
CA VAL A 238 10.90 -2.03 8.04
C VAL A 238 11.82 -2.67 7.00
N GLN A 239 11.34 -3.05 5.81
CA GLN A 239 12.22 -3.57 4.75
C GLN A 239 13.07 -2.45 4.10
N GLY A 240 12.49 -1.26 3.92
CA GLY A 240 13.13 -0.09 3.31
C GLY A 240 14.24 0.51 4.19
N ASP A 241 14.02 0.58 5.51
CA ASP A 241 15.03 1.07 6.45
C ASP A 241 16.04 -0.03 6.84
N ASN A 242 17.27 0.12 6.32
CA ASN A 242 18.38 -0.79 6.63
C ASN A 242 18.64 -0.99 8.14
N ASN A 243 18.41 0.00 9.00
CA ASN A 243 18.59 -0.14 10.45
C ASN A 243 17.41 -0.89 11.09
N LEU A 244 16.16 -0.58 10.71
CA LEU A 244 14.99 -1.34 11.18
C LEU A 244 15.08 -2.80 10.74
N LEU A 245 15.42 -3.08 9.48
CA LEU A 245 15.62 -4.43 8.96
C LEU A 245 16.71 -5.19 9.74
N ASN A 246 17.85 -4.54 10.00
CA ASN A 246 18.92 -5.12 10.82
C ASN A 246 18.54 -5.27 12.30
N MET A 247 17.57 -4.50 12.81
CA MET A 247 17.02 -4.65 14.16
C MET A 247 15.92 -5.72 14.26
N ALA A 248 15.18 -5.95 13.17
CA ALA A 248 14.10 -6.94 13.06
C ALA A 248 14.63 -8.38 12.92
N ASN A 249 15.87 -8.54 12.44
CA ASN A 249 16.54 -9.83 12.23
C ASN A 249 17.54 -10.21 13.35
N GLN A 250 17.47 -9.57 14.52
CA GLN A 250 18.44 -9.78 15.60
C GLN A 250 18.22 -11.10 16.36
N ASN A 251 19.31 -11.64 16.90
CA ASN A 251 19.34 -12.83 17.77
C ASN A 251 18.76 -14.12 17.16
N GLY A 252 18.47 -14.16 15.86
CA GLY A 252 17.80 -15.28 15.19
C GLY A 252 16.26 -15.23 15.30
N VAL A 253 15.70 -14.10 15.71
CA VAL A 253 14.28 -13.77 15.56
C VAL A 253 14.12 -12.99 14.26
N HIS A 254 13.01 -13.21 13.55
CA HIS A 254 12.66 -12.53 12.30
C HIS A 254 11.31 -11.82 12.49
N GLY A 255 11.34 -10.65 13.11
CA GLY A 255 10.16 -9.80 13.26
C GLY A 255 9.83 -9.04 11.99
N PHE A 256 8.59 -8.54 11.85
CA PHE A 256 8.12 -7.80 10.66
C PHE A 256 8.44 -8.55 9.36
N THR A 257 8.12 -9.84 9.33
CA THR A 257 8.33 -10.71 8.16
C THR A 257 7.41 -10.25 7.03
N PRO A 258 7.90 -10.06 5.80
CA PRO A 258 7.06 -9.68 4.68
C PRO A 258 6.16 -10.84 4.22
N PHE A 259 4.98 -10.49 3.70
CA PHE A 259 4.16 -11.39 2.91
C PHE A 259 4.80 -11.66 1.54
N GLY A 260 4.35 -12.70 0.86
CA GLY A 260 4.83 -13.01 -0.49
C GLY A 260 4.40 -11.97 -1.52
N ASP A 261 5.33 -11.47 -2.33
CA ASP A 261 5.03 -10.47 -3.35
C ASP A 261 4.07 -11.00 -4.42
N ALA A 262 3.13 -10.15 -4.84
CA ALA A 262 2.29 -10.39 -6.01
C ALA A 262 3.15 -10.45 -7.28
N LEU A 263 2.82 -11.35 -8.21
CA LEU A 263 3.56 -11.51 -9.47
C LEU A 263 3.38 -10.33 -10.44
N ASN A 264 2.41 -9.47 -10.18
CA ASN A 264 2.04 -8.33 -11.02
C ASN A 264 1.90 -7.09 -10.12
N PRO A 265 2.54 -5.95 -10.44
CA PRO A 265 2.28 -4.70 -9.73
C PRO A 265 0.81 -4.31 -9.82
N THR A 266 0.23 -3.80 -8.74
CA THR A 266 -1.14 -3.30 -8.74
C THR A 266 -1.29 -2.18 -9.78
N PRO A 267 -2.40 -2.11 -10.54
CA PRO A 267 -2.67 -0.99 -11.42
C PRO A 267 -2.63 0.34 -10.65
N LYS A 268 -2.17 1.42 -11.27
CA LYS A 268 -2.21 2.74 -10.61
C LYS A 268 -3.65 3.18 -10.33
N TYR A 269 -3.86 3.90 -9.23
CA TYR A 269 -5.10 4.64 -9.01
C TYR A 269 -5.27 5.69 -10.13
N ILE A 270 -6.51 5.96 -10.53
CA ILE A 270 -6.82 6.94 -11.59
C ILE A 270 -7.61 8.07 -10.96
N ASP A 271 -7.00 9.26 -10.93
CA ASP A 271 -7.53 10.41 -10.23
C ASP A 271 -8.76 11.01 -10.92
N ASN A 272 -9.65 11.57 -10.12
CA ASN A 272 -10.62 12.57 -10.56
C ASN A 272 -9.95 13.96 -10.67
N SER A 273 -10.67 14.97 -11.16
CA SER A 273 -10.08 16.31 -11.39
C SER A 273 -9.68 17.04 -10.11
N ASP A 274 -10.33 16.77 -8.97
CA ASP A 274 -10.02 17.40 -7.69
C ASP A 274 -8.85 16.69 -7.00
N GLN A 275 -8.82 15.35 -7.05
CA GLN A 275 -7.67 14.52 -6.66
C GLN A 275 -6.41 14.89 -7.48
N THR A 276 -6.54 15.14 -8.78
CA THR A 276 -5.40 15.57 -9.63
C THR A 276 -4.83 16.91 -9.18
N ASN A 277 -5.70 17.87 -8.84
CA ASN A 277 -5.26 19.16 -8.29
C ASN A 277 -4.68 18.99 -6.88
N PHE A 278 -5.25 18.12 -6.07
CA PHE A 278 -4.78 17.82 -4.72
C PHE A 278 -3.36 17.26 -4.73
N TRP A 279 -3.09 16.17 -5.47
CA TRP A 279 -1.76 15.57 -5.54
C TRP A 279 -0.70 16.50 -6.12
N ALA A 280 -1.05 17.28 -7.13
CA ALA A 280 -0.15 18.30 -7.66
C ALA A 280 0.17 19.43 -6.66
N ASN A 281 -0.73 19.71 -5.70
CA ASN A 281 -0.46 20.64 -4.59
C ASN A 281 0.22 19.95 -3.39
N PHE A 282 0.01 18.65 -3.18
CA PHE A 282 0.66 17.86 -2.13
C PHE A 282 2.17 17.80 -2.39
N ILE A 283 2.56 17.25 -3.55
CA ILE A 283 3.96 17.12 -3.98
C ILE A 283 4.68 18.48 -3.96
N ALA A 284 4.07 19.51 -4.52
CA ALA A 284 4.64 20.85 -4.55
C ALA A 284 4.82 21.47 -3.14
N GLN A 285 3.92 21.20 -2.20
CA GLN A 285 4.05 21.69 -0.82
C GLN A 285 5.04 20.87 0.01
N SER A 286 5.07 19.55 -0.11
CA SER A 286 6.10 18.70 0.49
C SER A 286 7.51 19.19 0.11
N ASN A 287 7.77 19.31 -1.19
CA ASN A 287 9.05 19.80 -1.70
C ASN A 287 9.40 21.21 -1.20
N THR A 288 8.46 22.16 -1.29
CA THR A 288 8.77 23.56 -0.94
C THR A 288 8.79 23.83 0.56
N LEU A 289 8.02 23.12 1.39
CA LEU A 289 8.04 23.29 2.85
C LEU A 289 9.24 22.58 3.48
N GLY A 290 9.60 21.39 3.00
CA GLY A 290 10.83 20.70 3.40
C GLY A 290 12.05 21.58 3.12
N GLN A 291 12.19 22.07 1.87
CA GLN A 291 13.30 22.94 1.51
C GLN A 291 13.31 24.27 2.29
N GLN A 292 12.15 24.85 2.62
CA GLN A 292 12.08 26.03 3.50
C GLN A 292 12.55 25.73 4.92
N ALA A 293 12.30 24.53 5.44
CA ALA A 293 12.73 24.14 6.79
C ALA A 293 14.25 23.99 6.87
N GLU A 294 14.87 23.34 5.88
CA GLU A 294 16.34 23.23 5.79
C GLU A 294 17.04 24.60 5.72
N ASN A 295 16.44 25.57 5.02
CA ASN A 295 17.00 26.92 4.90
C ASN A 295 16.83 27.77 6.19
N LEU A 296 15.99 27.36 7.14
CA LEU A 296 15.74 28.09 8.39
C LEU A 296 16.30 27.39 9.65
N VAL A 297 16.49 26.08 9.64
CA VAL A 297 16.98 25.32 10.80
C VAL A 297 18.40 25.73 11.19
N GLY A 298 18.65 25.86 12.50
CA GLY A 298 19.92 26.40 13.03
C GLY A 298 20.07 27.92 12.86
N GLY A 299 19.19 28.57 12.10
CA GLY A 299 19.07 30.03 12.02
C GLY A 299 18.64 30.67 13.35
N HIS A 300 18.70 32.00 13.41
CA HIS A 300 18.32 32.77 14.60
C HIS A 300 17.06 33.62 14.40
N ASP A 301 16.38 33.49 13.25
CA ASP A 301 15.10 34.16 12.99
C ASP A 301 13.94 33.31 13.52
N ALA A 302 13.65 33.48 14.81
CA ALA A 302 12.53 32.84 15.47
C ALA A 302 11.16 33.24 14.88
N ALA A 303 11.05 34.38 14.20
CA ALA A 303 9.80 34.81 13.56
C ALA A 303 9.56 34.05 12.25
N ALA A 304 10.60 33.90 11.42
CA ALA A 304 10.55 33.08 10.22
C ALA A 304 10.28 31.60 10.55
N ILE A 305 10.95 31.05 11.56
CA ILE A 305 10.71 29.67 12.04
C ILE A 305 9.26 29.49 12.52
N THR A 306 8.73 30.43 13.30
CA THR A 306 7.33 30.38 13.78
C THR A 306 6.33 30.46 12.62
N ALA A 307 6.60 31.30 11.61
CA ALA A 307 5.76 31.41 10.43
C ALA A 307 5.76 30.12 9.60
N LEU A 308 6.92 29.50 9.39
CA LEU A 308 7.01 28.23 8.66
C LEU A 308 6.29 27.09 9.41
N ILE A 309 6.44 26.98 10.73
CA ILE A 309 5.70 25.98 11.53
C ILE A 309 4.19 26.15 11.33
N GLY A 310 3.68 27.39 11.31
CA GLY A 310 2.27 27.67 11.01
C GLY A 310 1.85 27.28 9.59
N ASN A 311 2.73 27.44 8.59
CA ASN A 311 2.47 26.98 7.22
C ASN A 311 2.41 25.45 7.14
N ILE A 312 3.34 24.75 7.79
CA ILE A 312 3.39 23.27 7.81
C ILE A 312 2.14 22.70 8.50
N GLN A 313 1.74 23.24 9.65
CA GLN A 313 0.49 22.86 10.33
C GLN A 313 -0.77 23.21 9.51
N THR A 314 -0.69 24.19 8.61
CA THR A 314 -1.78 24.49 7.67
C THR A 314 -1.81 23.47 6.53
N PHE A 315 -0.66 23.02 6.04
CA PHE A 315 -0.52 21.97 5.02
C PHE A 315 -1.04 20.61 5.51
N GLU A 316 -0.53 20.11 6.65
CA GLU A 316 -1.01 18.90 7.36
C GLU A 316 -2.54 18.93 7.46
N LYS A 317 -3.08 20.03 7.99
CA LYS A 317 -4.52 20.20 8.15
C LYS A 317 -5.26 20.25 6.81
N THR A 318 -4.73 20.88 5.77
CA THR A 318 -5.37 20.92 4.45
C THR A 318 -5.43 19.54 3.81
N VAL A 319 -4.40 18.72 3.98
CA VAL A 319 -4.35 17.32 3.56
C VAL A 319 -5.47 16.51 4.23
N THR A 320 -5.52 16.48 5.56
CA THR A 320 -6.54 15.72 6.31
C THR A 320 -7.97 16.18 6.04
N ASN A 321 -8.19 17.47 5.72
CA ASN A 321 -9.52 17.98 5.36
C ASN A 321 -9.92 17.65 3.90
N PHE A 322 -8.97 17.34 3.01
CA PHE A 322 -9.29 16.88 1.66
C PHE A 322 -9.66 15.40 1.66
N ASP A 323 -8.87 14.60 2.38
CA ASP A 323 -9.00 13.15 2.53
C ASP A 323 -10.36 12.74 3.12
N ALA A 324 -10.67 13.24 4.33
CA ALA A 324 -11.97 13.10 4.98
C ALA A 324 -13.15 13.79 4.24
N ALA A 325 -12.88 14.47 3.11
CA ALA A 325 -13.89 15.00 2.19
C ALA A 325 -14.03 14.20 0.88
N GLN A 326 -13.11 13.28 0.57
CA GLN A 326 -13.31 12.22 -0.42
C GLN A 326 -14.13 11.08 0.21
N GLY A 327 -13.66 10.56 1.35
CA GLY A 327 -14.31 9.51 2.13
C GLY A 327 -14.27 8.10 1.52
N GLY A 328 -14.66 7.10 2.31
CA GLY A 328 -14.86 5.72 1.85
C GLY A 328 -13.58 5.10 1.29
N ILE A 329 -13.60 4.57 0.06
CA ILE A 329 -12.43 3.88 -0.54
C ILE A 329 -11.21 4.80 -0.80
N PHE A 330 -11.36 6.12 -0.68
CA PHE A 330 -10.20 7.02 -0.68
C PHE A 330 -9.61 7.13 0.74
N GLU A 331 -10.44 7.50 1.73
CA GLU A 331 -10.08 7.53 3.15
C GLU A 331 -9.43 6.21 3.60
N ALA A 332 -10.03 5.07 3.25
CA ALA A 332 -9.50 3.72 3.53
C ALA A 332 -8.26 3.29 2.72
N ARG A 333 -7.72 4.16 1.85
CA ARG A 333 -6.47 3.98 1.08
C ARG A 333 -5.42 5.06 1.40
N PHE A 334 -5.82 6.11 2.11
CA PHE A 334 -5.02 7.32 2.31
C PHE A 334 -4.99 7.79 3.78
N ASP A 335 -5.74 7.15 4.71
CA ASP A 335 -5.73 7.44 6.14
C ASP A 335 -4.32 7.29 6.74
N ASN A 336 -3.60 6.22 6.34
CA ASN A 336 -2.28 5.84 6.86
C ASN A 336 -1.18 6.88 6.58
N GLU A 337 -1.37 7.77 5.61
CA GLU A 337 -0.43 8.83 5.23
C GLU A 337 -1.03 10.24 5.31
N LEU A 338 -2.36 10.41 5.22
CA LEU A 338 -3.05 11.72 5.22
C LEU A 338 -3.87 12.06 6.49
N LEU A 339 -4.18 11.11 7.39
CA LEU A 339 -5.00 11.34 8.60
C LEU A 339 -4.25 12.10 9.73
N GLY A 340 -3.54 13.16 9.36
CA GLY A 340 -2.96 14.14 10.26
C GLY A 340 -1.97 13.49 11.23
N GLN A 341 -2.21 13.62 12.54
CA GLN A 341 -1.24 13.18 13.55
C GLN A 341 -1.14 11.66 13.72
N THR A 342 -2.02 10.86 13.11
CA THR A 342 -1.93 9.39 13.09
C THR A 342 -1.33 8.82 11.79
N SER A 343 -0.77 9.68 10.92
CA SER A 343 -0.28 9.27 9.60
C SER A 343 1.23 9.48 9.39
N THR A 344 1.76 8.95 8.28
CA THR A 344 3.14 9.16 7.80
C THR A 344 3.49 10.64 7.67
N LEU A 345 2.64 11.45 7.03
CA LEU A 345 2.80 12.91 7.00
C LEU A 345 2.82 13.52 8.41
N GLY A 346 2.01 12.98 9.33
CA GLY A 346 2.02 13.37 10.74
C GLY A 346 3.37 13.17 11.43
N ALA A 347 4.08 12.09 11.11
CA ALA A 347 5.42 11.81 11.62
C ALA A 347 6.46 12.79 11.05
N GLU A 348 6.47 12.99 9.73
CA GLU A 348 7.32 13.95 9.02
C GLU A 348 7.13 15.38 9.57
N VAL A 349 5.88 15.86 9.61
CA VAL A 349 5.50 17.18 10.13
C VAL A 349 5.95 17.34 11.58
N SER A 350 5.75 16.32 12.42
CA SER A 350 6.23 16.31 13.80
C SER A 350 7.75 16.42 13.87
N ALA A 351 8.48 15.71 13.01
CA ALA A 351 9.93 15.70 12.95
C ALA A 351 10.51 17.04 12.45
N ILE A 352 9.95 17.63 11.39
CA ILE A 352 10.35 18.96 10.90
C ILE A 352 10.11 20.02 11.98
N ILE A 353 8.93 20.05 12.61
CA ILE A 353 8.60 21.03 13.65
C ILE A 353 9.54 20.88 14.87
N LYS A 354 9.79 19.63 15.32
CA LYS A 354 10.74 19.30 16.39
C LYS A 354 12.18 19.71 16.03
N GLY A 355 12.61 19.48 14.79
CA GLY A 355 13.92 19.86 14.29
C GLY A 355 14.10 21.38 14.24
N LEU A 356 13.13 22.12 13.70
CA LEU A 356 13.09 23.58 13.70
C LEU A 356 13.13 24.18 15.11
N GLN A 357 12.32 23.65 16.04
CA GLN A 357 12.27 24.12 17.43
C GLN A 357 13.56 23.84 18.22
N THR A 358 14.30 22.79 17.88
CA THR A 358 15.54 22.40 18.57
C THR A 358 16.82 22.87 17.86
N GLY A 359 16.71 23.39 16.64
CA GLY A 359 17.87 23.70 15.78
C GLY A 359 18.56 22.46 15.21
N ASN A 360 17.93 21.29 15.26
CA ASN A 360 18.50 20.03 14.79
C ASN A 360 18.34 19.87 13.27
N ALA A 361 19.31 20.39 12.53
CA ALA A 361 19.32 20.34 11.06
C ALA A 361 19.21 18.92 10.49
N ALA A 362 19.89 17.94 11.09
CA ALA A 362 19.87 16.55 10.60
C ALA A 362 18.47 15.89 10.73
N LEU A 363 17.67 16.29 11.72
CA LEU A 363 16.27 15.84 11.82
C LEU A 363 15.36 16.55 10.82
N VAL A 364 15.65 17.81 10.46
CA VAL A 364 14.89 18.54 9.44
C VAL A 364 15.17 18.01 8.05
N THR A 365 16.44 17.77 7.68
CA THR A 365 16.79 17.16 6.39
C THR A 365 16.18 15.77 6.26
N ALA A 366 16.37 14.87 7.25
CA ALA A 366 15.77 13.53 7.20
C ALA A 366 14.23 13.55 7.05
N ALA A 367 13.54 14.50 7.71
CA ALA A 367 12.09 14.62 7.60
C ALA A 367 11.63 15.35 6.32
N ALA A 368 12.47 16.17 5.69
CA ALA A 368 12.20 16.76 4.39
C ALA A 368 12.47 15.78 3.25
N GLU A 369 13.49 14.92 3.38
CA GLU A 369 13.77 13.78 2.51
C GLU A 369 12.60 12.78 2.55
N GLU A 370 12.09 12.44 3.74
CA GLU A 370 10.92 11.57 3.91
C GLU A 370 9.64 12.18 3.34
N MET A 371 9.34 13.46 3.64
CA MET A 371 8.16 14.16 3.11
C MET A 371 8.20 14.31 1.57
N HIS A 372 9.39 14.30 0.98
CA HIS A 372 9.57 14.17 -0.47
C HIS A 372 9.37 12.72 -0.96
N ALA A 373 9.89 11.71 -0.26
CA ALA A 373 9.75 10.31 -0.62
C ALA A 373 8.29 9.84 -0.59
N ASN A 374 7.54 10.16 0.47
CA ASN A 374 6.10 9.95 0.58
C ASN A 374 5.35 10.60 -0.62
N ALA A 375 5.64 11.87 -0.91
CA ALA A 375 5.09 12.56 -2.06
C ALA A 375 5.46 11.93 -3.42
N ALA A 376 6.67 11.38 -3.54
CA ALA A 376 7.12 10.67 -4.72
C ALA A 376 6.41 9.33 -4.90
N ASP A 377 6.13 8.58 -3.83
CA ASP A 377 5.45 7.28 -3.88
C ASP A 377 3.94 7.45 -4.11
N VAL A 378 3.29 8.47 -3.53
CA VAL A 378 1.95 8.97 -3.95
C VAL A 378 1.92 9.24 -5.45
N GLY A 379 2.83 10.09 -5.94
CA GLY A 379 2.93 10.42 -7.37
C GLY A 379 3.31 9.22 -8.25
N GLY A 380 3.93 8.21 -7.63
CA GLY A 380 4.27 6.92 -8.19
C GLY A 380 3.05 6.02 -8.39
N ASN A 381 2.10 6.00 -7.46
CA ASN A 381 0.97 5.05 -7.49
C ASN A 381 -0.35 5.65 -8.01
N ASN A 382 -0.44 6.97 -8.14
CA ASN A 382 -1.56 7.66 -8.78
C ASN A 382 -1.28 8.05 -10.25
N THR A 383 -2.37 8.29 -11.00
CA THR A 383 -2.35 8.72 -12.41
C THR A 383 -3.28 9.92 -12.57
N PRO A 384 -2.79 11.09 -13.04
CA PRO A 384 -3.61 12.27 -13.28
C PRO A 384 -4.86 11.98 -14.13
N ALA A 385 -5.97 12.68 -13.86
CA ALA A 385 -7.23 12.53 -14.59
C ALA A 385 -7.12 12.75 -16.12
N THR A 386 -6.06 13.42 -16.57
CA THR A 386 -5.77 13.67 -17.99
C THR A 386 -4.81 12.64 -18.62
N GLY A 387 -4.25 11.75 -17.80
CA GLY A 387 -3.20 10.78 -18.15
C GLY A 387 -1.77 11.33 -18.00
N GLY A 388 -0.78 10.44 -18.07
CA GLY A 388 0.64 10.75 -17.85
C GLY A 388 1.13 10.32 -16.46
N THR A 389 2.13 11.02 -15.92
CA THR A 389 2.65 10.81 -14.57
C THR A 389 2.81 12.14 -13.86
N TYR A 390 2.82 12.11 -12.53
CA TYR A 390 3.32 13.23 -11.73
C TYR A 390 4.85 13.32 -11.84
N ASN A 391 5.38 14.54 -11.73
CA ASN A 391 6.79 14.80 -11.53
C ASN A 391 7.05 15.04 -10.03
N ALA A 392 7.65 14.07 -9.36
CA ALA A 392 7.92 14.09 -7.93
C ALA A 392 8.82 15.25 -7.48
N ASP A 393 9.73 15.72 -8.35
CA ASP A 393 10.65 16.84 -8.06
C ASP A 393 9.99 18.23 -8.19
N GLY A 394 8.71 18.29 -8.59
CA GLY A 394 8.06 19.54 -8.91
C GLY A 394 7.84 20.45 -7.69
N ALA A 395 8.40 21.67 -7.73
CA ALA A 395 8.23 22.67 -6.70
C ALA A 395 6.97 23.55 -6.87
N THR A 396 6.25 23.41 -8.00
CA THR A 396 4.94 24.03 -8.22
C THR A 396 3.99 23.06 -8.90
N VAL A 397 2.67 23.29 -8.77
CA VAL A 397 1.61 22.51 -9.46
C VAL A 397 1.87 22.39 -10.97
N ALA A 398 2.45 23.41 -11.60
CA ALA A 398 2.77 23.39 -13.03
C ALA A 398 3.99 22.51 -13.36
N ASP A 399 4.98 22.46 -12.46
CA ASP A 399 6.15 21.59 -12.60
C ASP A 399 5.81 20.12 -12.30
N VAL A 400 4.95 19.88 -11.31
CA VAL A 400 4.44 18.54 -10.93
C VAL A 400 3.56 17.96 -12.05
N LEU A 401 2.73 18.78 -12.71
CA LEU A 401 1.90 18.36 -13.85
C LEU A 401 2.61 18.50 -15.22
N SER A 402 3.91 18.81 -15.26
CA SER A 402 4.64 19.02 -16.53
C SER A 402 4.71 17.78 -17.42
N THR A 403 4.61 16.58 -16.82
CA THR A 403 4.55 15.26 -17.46
C THR A 403 3.13 14.70 -17.62
N ALA A 404 2.10 15.43 -17.17
CA ALA A 404 0.71 15.07 -17.43
C ALA A 404 0.37 15.35 -18.91
N VAL A 405 -0.41 14.47 -19.52
CA VAL A 405 -0.93 14.70 -20.87
C VAL A 405 -1.90 15.88 -20.81
N ALA A 406 -1.71 16.88 -21.66
CA ALA A 406 -2.60 18.03 -21.73
C ALA A 406 -4.03 17.58 -22.02
N ALA A 407 -4.99 18.00 -21.17
CA ALA A 407 -6.40 17.64 -21.31
C ALA A 407 -6.87 17.86 -22.77
N PRO A 408 -7.52 16.86 -23.41
CA PRO A 408 -7.95 16.98 -24.79
C PRO A 408 -8.85 18.20 -24.92
N ALA A 409 -8.43 19.18 -25.73
CA ALA A 409 -9.06 20.49 -25.81
C ALA A 409 -10.57 20.33 -26.05
N VAL A 410 -11.37 20.67 -25.03
CA VAL A 410 -12.81 20.41 -25.02
C VAL A 410 -13.41 21.09 -26.23
N ALA A 411 -13.87 20.29 -27.20
CA ALA A 411 -14.40 20.80 -28.45
C ALA A 411 -15.60 21.71 -28.12
N ALA A 412 -15.40 23.02 -28.30
CA ALA A 412 -16.36 24.03 -27.87
C ALA A 412 -17.76 23.68 -28.39
N ALA A 413 -18.68 23.43 -27.47
CA ALA A 413 -19.96 22.78 -27.76
C ALA A 413 -20.64 23.48 -28.95
N THR A 414 -20.71 22.79 -30.09
CA THR A 414 -21.20 23.35 -31.34
C THR A 414 -22.61 23.90 -31.10
N PRO A 415 -22.86 25.21 -31.30
CA PRO A 415 -24.16 25.80 -31.03
C PRO A 415 -25.26 25.01 -31.71
N VAL A 416 -26.25 24.56 -30.95
CA VAL A 416 -27.25 23.59 -31.41
C VAL A 416 -28.11 24.21 -32.51
N THR A 417 -27.73 23.97 -33.77
CA THR A 417 -28.48 24.41 -34.93
C THR A 417 -29.83 23.69 -34.95
N PRO A 418 -30.97 24.42 -35.02
CA PRO A 418 -32.28 23.79 -35.09
C PRO A 418 -32.36 22.82 -36.27
N ALA A 419 -32.94 21.64 -36.02
CA ALA A 419 -32.91 20.53 -36.98
C ALA A 419 -33.54 20.91 -38.33
N PRO A 420 -32.82 20.79 -39.46
CA PRO A 420 -33.39 21.00 -40.79
C PRO A 420 -34.37 19.87 -41.17
N ALA A 421 -35.32 20.19 -42.03
CA ALA A 421 -36.36 19.26 -42.50
C ALA A 421 -35.77 18.05 -43.28
N PRO A 422 -36.45 16.89 -43.28
CA PRO A 422 -35.96 15.66 -43.94
C PRO A 422 -35.76 15.82 -45.45
N ALA A 423 -34.72 15.16 -45.96
CA ALA A 423 -34.18 15.39 -47.31
C ALA A 423 -34.81 14.54 -48.44
N ALA A 424 -34.59 15.00 -49.67
CA ALA A 424 -34.87 14.27 -50.93
C ALA A 424 -33.56 13.70 -51.53
N PRO A 425 -33.61 12.69 -52.44
CA PRO A 425 -32.48 11.79 -52.70
C PRO A 425 -31.38 12.30 -53.67
N ALA A 426 -30.23 11.61 -53.64
CA ALA A 426 -28.96 11.94 -54.31
C ALA A 426 -28.88 11.52 -55.81
N PRO A 427 -27.77 11.87 -56.51
CA PRO A 427 -26.72 10.84 -56.67
C PRO A 427 -25.24 11.32 -56.62
N ALA A 428 -24.38 10.30 -56.48
CA ALA A 428 -22.90 10.18 -56.38
C ALA A 428 -22.07 10.66 -57.62
N PRO A 429 -20.74 10.37 -57.73
CA PRO A 429 -19.61 10.48 -56.78
C PRO A 429 -18.32 11.13 -57.39
N ALA A 430 -17.30 11.44 -56.57
CA ALA A 430 -15.90 11.61 -57.00
C ALA A 430 -14.87 11.38 -55.86
N ALA A 431 -13.62 11.01 -56.20
CA ALA A 431 -12.47 10.74 -55.31
C ALA A 431 -11.14 10.86 -56.13
N PRO A 432 -9.93 10.52 -55.61
CA PRO A 432 -9.24 11.09 -54.43
C PRO A 432 -7.76 11.51 -54.71
N VAL A 433 -7.18 12.37 -53.84
CA VAL A 433 -5.73 12.68 -53.72
C VAL A 433 -5.45 13.09 -52.25
N VAL A 434 -4.39 12.78 -51.46
CA VAL A 434 -3.18 11.90 -51.45
C VAL A 434 -1.85 12.66 -51.24
N ALA A 435 -1.13 12.33 -50.14
CA ALA A 435 0.28 12.65 -49.80
C ALA A 435 0.67 14.14 -49.54
N ALA A 436 1.71 14.49 -48.75
CA ALA A 436 2.48 13.82 -47.66
C ALA A 436 3.37 14.85 -46.90
N ALA A 437 4.08 14.43 -45.83
CA ALA A 437 5.10 15.19 -45.08
C ALA A 437 6.49 15.20 -45.79
N PRO A 438 7.62 15.79 -45.29
CA PRO A 438 8.23 15.74 -43.93
C PRO A 438 8.45 17.18 -43.35
N SER A 439 9.39 17.59 -42.47
CA SER A 439 10.66 17.03 -41.91
C SER A 439 11.10 17.74 -40.59
N ALA A 440 12.30 17.45 -40.07
CA ALA A 440 12.86 17.91 -38.78
C ALA A 440 14.32 18.45 -38.85
N ALA A 441 14.82 19.09 -37.78
CA ALA A 441 16.26 19.15 -37.39
C ALA A 441 16.51 19.70 -35.95
N THR A 442 17.63 19.28 -35.35
CA THR A 442 18.13 19.42 -33.95
C THR A 442 19.38 20.37 -33.86
N PRO A 443 20.25 20.38 -32.80
CA PRO A 443 20.13 20.60 -31.33
C PRO A 443 21.14 21.73 -30.87
N PRO A 444 22.06 21.62 -29.87
CA PRO A 444 22.08 21.11 -28.47
C PRO A 444 22.58 22.13 -27.40
N VAL A 445 22.49 21.80 -26.09
CA VAL A 445 23.34 22.33 -24.98
C VAL A 445 23.55 21.22 -23.92
N ILE A 446 24.66 21.28 -23.16
CA ILE A 446 25.05 20.43 -22.00
C ILE A 446 25.50 21.42 -20.89
N ASP A 447 25.15 21.31 -19.60
CA ASP A 447 25.78 20.52 -18.51
C ASP A 447 25.23 21.08 -17.14
N PRO A 448 25.75 20.75 -15.94
CA PRO A 448 25.77 19.47 -15.20
C PRO A 448 25.02 19.54 -13.85
N HIS A 449 24.37 18.45 -13.40
CA HIS A 449 24.02 18.28 -11.98
C HIS A 449 24.23 16.82 -11.53
N HIS A 450 24.65 16.64 -10.27
CA HIS A 450 24.86 15.33 -9.66
C HIS A 450 23.53 14.64 -9.35
N SER A 451 23.46 13.33 -9.54
CA SER A 451 22.25 12.53 -9.38
C SER A 451 21.96 12.15 -7.93
N ILE A 452 20.77 12.49 -7.44
CA ILE A 452 20.17 11.97 -6.19
C ILE A 452 19.62 10.53 -6.38
N ALA A 453 19.55 10.06 -7.63
CA ALA A 453 18.89 8.84 -8.09
C ALA A 453 19.41 7.48 -7.56
N GLU A 454 20.42 7.44 -6.67
CA GLU A 454 20.87 6.20 -6.00
C GLU A 454 20.27 6.00 -4.59
N MET A 455 19.52 6.98 -4.04
CA MET A 455 18.79 6.80 -2.76
C MET A 455 17.26 6.74 -2.93
N ALA A 456 16.73 7.14 -4.08
CA ALA A 456 15.29 7.11 -4.40
C ALA A 456 14.74 5.71 -4.74
N GLN A 457 15.34 4.64 -4.22
CA GLN A 457 14.92 3.24 -4.47
C GLN A 457 14.28 2.56 -3.25
N HIS A 458 14.15 3.25 -2.11
CA HIS A 458 13.71 2.66 -0.85
C HIS A 458 12.18 2.64 -0.64
N PHE A 459 11.41 3.38 -1.44
CA PHE A 459 9.95 3.51 -1.34
C PHE A 459 9.29 3.47 -2.72
N HIS A 460 8.95 2.26 -3.18
CA HIS A 460 8.19 1.99 -4.41
C HIS A 460 7.03 1.02 -4.14
N HIS A 461 6.59 0.90 -2.88
CA HIS A 461 5.81 -0.24 -2.39
C HIS A 461 4.69 0.10 -1.39
N MET A 462 4.74 1.24 -0.66
CA MET A 462 3.77 1.62 0.39
C MET A 462 2.35 2.00 -0.11
N TRP A 463 1.98 1.57 -1.31
CA TRP A 463 0.68 1.89 -1.93
C TRP A 463 0.24 0.82 -2.93
N GLY A 464 0.75 -0.41 -2.79
CA GLY A 464 0.65 -1.51 -3.78
C GLY A 464 -0.68 -2.25 -3.76
#